data_AF-A0A8T5NFE1-F1
#
_entry.id   AF-A0A8T5NFE1-F1
#
_cell.length_a   1.000
_cell.length_b   1.000
_cell.length_c   1.000
_cell.angle_alpha   90.00
_cell.angle_beta   90.00
_cell.angle_gamma   90.00
#
_symmetry.space_group_name_H-M   'P 1'
#
loop_
_entity.id
_entity.type
_entity.pdbx_description
1 polymer ?
#
loop_
_entity_poly.entity_id
_entity_poly.type
_entity_poly.pdbx_seq_one_letter_code
_entity_poly.pdbx_strand_id
1 'polypeptide(L)'
;IYVTNAGEVVWKRARIVIKIYDQNHIRVKKLVKRINNMKVGTQKSIERSWRIPKRLKTGDYNYTVSAYYNRKKIGIDAGEFMVMK
;
A
#
# COMPACT_ATOMS: atom_id res chain seq x y z
N ILE A 1 -3.06 4.89 5.41
CA ILE A 1 -2.32 5.46 4.25
C ILE A 1 -3.16 6.56 3.64
N TYR A 2 -2.59 7.74 3.41
CA TYR A 2 -3.28 8.81 2.69
C TYR A 2 -2.73 8.92 1.28
N VAL A 3 -3.61 9.20 0.33
CA VAL A 3 -3.24 9.46 -1.07
C VAL A 3 -3.86 10.78 -1.45
N THR A 4 -3.09 11.65 -2.10
CA THR A 4 -3.56 12.95 -2.60
C THR A 4 -3.39 13.00 -4.12
N ASN A 5 -4.42 13.43 -4.84
CA ASN A 5 -4.29 13.71 -6.27
C ASN A 5 -3.73 15.13 -6.45
N ALA A 6 -2.40 15.23 -6.56
CA ALA A 6 -1.68 16.47 -6.83
C ALA A 6 -1.50 16.77 -8.33
N GLY A 7 -2.13 16.01 -9.22
CA GLY A 7 -2.10 16.27 -10.66
C GLY A 7 -3.21 17.23 -11.10
N GLU A 8 -3.22 17.57 -12.38
CA GLU A 8 -4.19 18.52 -12.96
C GLU A 8 -5.49 17.86 -13.45
N VAL A 9 -5.54 16.53 -13.45
CA VAL A 9 -6.68 15.76 -13.98
C VAL A 9 -7.25 14.80 -12.95
N VAL A 10 -8.55 14.53 -13.06
CA VAL A 10 -9.22 13.52 -12.24
C VAL A 10 -8.62 12.15 -12.55
N TRP A 11 -8.14 11.45 -11.52
CA TRP A 11 -7.69 10.07 -11.68
C TRP A 11 -8.89 9.15 -11.72
N LYS A 12 -9.25 8.69 -12.92
CA LYS A 12 -10.34 7.72 -13.13
C LYS A 12 -10.12 6.45 -12.31
N ARG A 13 -8.88 5.95 -12.28
CA ARG A 13 -8.50 4.73 -11.55
C ARG A 13 -7.04 4.77 -11.08
N ALA A 14 -6.84 5.00 -9.79
CA ALA A 14 -5.55 4.80 -9.12
C ALA A 14 -5.49 3.42 -8.43
N ARG A 15 -4.28 2.92 -8.22
CA ARG A 15 -4.01 1.64 -7.55
C ARG A 15 -2.99 1.84 -6.45
N ILE A 16 -3.30 1.34 -5.27
CA ILE A 16 -2.37 1.23 -4.17
C ILE A 16 -1.98 -0.23 -4.02
N VAL A 17 -0.69 -0.49 -4.04
CA VAL A 17 -0.10 -1.81 -3.92
C VAL A 17 0.70 -1.83 -2.62
N ILE A 18 0.31 -2.70 -1.70
CA ILE A 18 1.02 -2.92 -0.44
C ILE A 18 1.72 -4.27 -0.58
N LYS A 19 3.02 -4.32 -0.36
CA LYS A 19 3.81 -5.56 -0.31
C LYS A 19 4.41 -5.69 1.06
N ILE A 20 4.44 -6.91 1.58
CA ILE A 20 5.00 -7.24 2.89
C ILE A 20 6.09 -8.27 2.69
N TYR A 21 7.18 -8.11 3.43
CA TYR A 21 8.41 -8.86 3.34
C TYR A 21 8.82 -9.33 4.73
N ASP A 22 9.41 -10.52 4.81
CA ASP A 22 10.04 -11.01 6.03
C ASP A 22 11.46 -10.46 6.21
N GLN A 23 12.14 -10.86 7.30
CA GLN A 23 13.52 -10.49 7.60
C GLN A 23 14.52 -10.91 6.51
N ASN A 24 14.21 -11.95 5.73
CA ASN A 24 15.01 -12.40 4.59
C ASN A 24 14.66 -11.64 3.30
N HIS A 25 13.88 -10.56 3.38
CA HIS A 25 13.39 -9.77 2.25
C HIS A 25 12.54 -10.57 1.25
N ILE A 26 11.97 -11.70 1.67
CA ILE A 26 11.08 -12.52 0.84
C ILE A 26 9.66 -11.96 0.96
N ARG A 27 9.01 -11.73 -0.20
CA ARG A 27 7.65 -11.19 -0.24
C ARG A 27 6.63 -12.23 0.24
N VAL A 28 6.11 -12.05 1.45
CA VAL A 28 5.09 -12.92 2.06
C VAL A 28 3.65 -12.55 1.67
N LYS A 29 3.40 -11.29 1.33
CA LYS A 29 2.05 -10.84 0.93
C LYS A 29 2.07 -9.68 -0.05
N LYS A 30 1.03 -9.63 -0.89
CA LYS A 30 0.71 -8.49 -1.75
C LYS A 30 -0.79 -8.19 -1.63
N LEU A 31 -1.12 -6.93 -1.34
CA LEU A 31 -2.47 -6.41 -1.31
C LEU A 31 -2.60 -5.32 -2.37
N VAL A 32 -3.75 -5.29 -3.04
CA VAL A 32 -4.04 -4.25 -4.04
C VAL A 32 -5.39 -3.63 -3.71
N LYS A 33 -5.41 -2.31 -3.57
CA LYS A 33 -6.64 -1.51 -3.47
C LYS A 33 -6.74 -0.60 -4.68
N ARG A 34 -7.95 -0.47 -5.21
CA ARG A 34 -8.26 0.48 -6.29
C ARG A 34 -8.99 1.67 -5.68
N ILE A 35 -8.65 2.85 -6.15
CA ILE A 35 -9.35 4.10 -5.85
C ILE A 35 -9.87 4.60 -7.18
N ASN A 36 -11.19 4.77 -7.27
CA ASN A 36 -11.82 5.32 -8.46
C ASN A 36 -12.17 6.80 -8.23
N ASN A 37 -12.22 7.55 -9.33
CA ASN A 37 -12.74 8.92 -9.38
C ASN A 37 -12.15 9.82 -8.29
N MET A 38 -10.82 9.93 -8.27
CA MET A 38 -10.12 10.80 -7.32
C MET A 38 -9.98 12.19 -7.93
N LYS A 39 -10.76 13.14 -7.41
CA LYS A 39 -10.76 14.54 -7.89
C LYS A 39 -9.43 15.22 -7.60
N VAL A 40 -9.08 16.21 -8.41
CA VAL A 40 -7.88 17.04 -8.22
C VAL A 40 -7.91 17.70 -6.84
N GLY A 41 -6.77 17.74 -6.16
CA GLY A 41 -6.61 18.34 -4.83
C GLY A 41 -7.22 17.53 -3.69
N THR A 42 -7.96 16.45 -3.98
CA THR A 42 -8.58 15.64 -2.92
C THR A 42 -7.60 14.64 -2.32
N GLN A 43 -7.72 14.45 -1.01
CA GLN A 43 -7.06 13.40 -0.27
C GLN A 43 -8.07 12.30 0.06
N LYS A 44 -7.65 11.03 -0.02
CA LYS A 44 -8.44 9.89 0.47
C LYS A 44 -7.59 9.07 1.43
N SER A 45 -8.18 8.74 2.57
CA SER A 45 -7.64 7.72 3.47
C SER A 45 -7.93 6.33 2.91
N ILE A 46 -6.95 5.46 3.06
CA ILE A 46 -7.08 4.03 2.77
C ILE A 46 -6.73 3.30 4.03
N GLU A 47 -7.77 2.73 4.60
CA GLU A 47 -7.70 1.78 5.68
C GLU A 47 -7.97 0.41 5.09
N ARG A 48 -7.04 -0.50 5.31
CA ARG A 48 -7.25 -1.89 4.99
C ARG A 48 -6.60 -2.73 6.07
N SER A 49 -7.45 -3.23 6.96
CA SER A 49 -7.08 -4.35 7.80
C SER A 49 -6.73 -5.52 6.89
N TRP A 50 -5.66 -6.21 7.24
CA TRP A 50 -5.28 -7.44 6.58
C TRP A 50 -4.90 -8.44 7.66
N ARG A 51 -5.31 -9.67 7.44
CA ARG A 51 -5.01 -10.75 8.36
C ARG A 51 -3.55 -11.17 8.13
N ILE A 52 -2.75 -11.12 9.18
CA ILE A 52 -1.43 -11.77 9.25
C ILE A 52 -1.65 -13.26 8.96
N PRO A 53 -1.10 -13.83 7.86
CA PRO A 53 -1.16 -15.26 7.64
C PRO A 53 -0.72 -16.04 8.88
N LYS A 54 -1.48 -17.06 9.30
CA LYS A 54 -1.17 -17.89 10.47
C LYS A 54 0.21 -18.55 10.42
N ARG A 55 0.78 -18.69 9.23
CA ARG A 55 2.12 -19.26 8.99
C ARG A 55 3.25 -18.24 9.14
N LEU A 56 2.95 -16.96 9.35
CA LEU A 56 3.99 -15.98 9.65
C LEU A 56 4.56 -16.27 11.03
N LYS A 57 5.88 -16.39 11.08
CA LYS A 57 6.60 -16.54 12.34
C LYS A 57 6.55 -15.21 13.11
N THR A 58 6.66 -15.28 14.42
CA THR A 58 6.97 -14.11 15.25
C THR A 58 8.28 -13.49 14.75
N GLY A 59 8.31 -12.16 14.64
CA GLY A 59 9.49 -11.45 14.16
C GLY A 59 9.16 -10.15 13.44
N ASP A 60 10.18 -9.55 12.86
CA ASP A 60 10.10 -8.26 12.18
C ASP A 60 9.74 -8.43 10.71
N TYR A 61 8.90 -7.52 10.23
CA TYR A 61 8.44 -7.50 8.86
C TYR A 61 8.48 -6.09 8.32
N ASN A 62 8.81 -6.01 7.04
CA ASN A 62 8.88 -4.76 6.33
C ASN A 62 7.72 -4.69 5.35
N TYR A 63 7.13 -3.52 5.17
CA TYR A 63 6.16 -3.28 4.13
C TYR A 63 6.57 -2.13 3.23
N THR A 64 6.15 -2.21 1.98
CA THR A 64 6.17 -1.10 1.04
C THR A 64 4.78 -0.83 0.53
N VAL A 65 4.39 0.43 0.53
CA VAL A 65 3.17 0.93 -0.08
C VAL A 65 3.58 1.68 -1.33
N SER A 66 2.94 1.39 -2.46
CA SER A 66 3.21 2.08 -3.72
C SER A 66 1.91 2.52 -4.37
N ALA A 67 1.85 3.79 -4.72
CA ALA A 67 0.72 4.38 -5.42
C ALA A 67 1.00 4.43 -6.93
N TYR A 68 -0.01 4.11 -7.72
CA TYR A 68 0.06 4.09 -9.19
C TYR A 68 -1.15 4.75 -9.83
N TYR A 69 -0.90 5.50 -10.90
CA TYR A 69 -1.90 6.00 -11.84
C TYR A 69 -1.46 5.66 -13.26
N ASN A 70 -2.34 5.06 -14.09
CA ASN A 70 -2.02 4.62 -15.46
C ASN A 70 -0.65 3.92 -15.60
N ARG A 71 -0.34 2.99 -14.67
CA ARG A 71 0.94 2.25 -14.56
C ARG A 71 2.15 3.08 -14.09
N LYS A 72 2.09 4.42 -14.11
CA LYS A 72 3.11 5.29 -13.52
C LYS A 72 3.07 5.20 -12.00
N LYS A 73 4.22 4.99 -11.37
CA LYS A 73 4.37 5.08 -9.91
C LYS A 73 4.38 6.55 -9.52
N ILE A 74 3.50 6.93 -8.61
CA ILE A 74 3.27 8.33 -8.20
C ILE A 74 3.62 8.57 -6.73
N GLY A 75 3.92 7.50 -5.98
CA GLY A 75 4.34 7.60 -4.59
C GLY A 75 4.80 6.26 -4.06
N ILE A 76 5.66 6.31 -3.05
CA ILE A 76 6.11 5.18 -2.26
C ILE A 76 6.20 5.59 -0.80
N ASP A 77 5.84 4.65 0.07
CA ASP A 77 6.03 4.72 1.50
C ASP A 77 6.49 3.34 1.98
N ALA A 78 7.23 3.29 3.08
CA ALA A 78 7.78 2.06 3.63
C ALA A 78 7.81 2.14 5.15
N GLY A 79 7.74 0.98 5.79
CA GLY A 79 7.82 0.90 7.24
C GLY A 79 8.01 -0.53 7.70
N GLU A 80 8.12 -0.66 9.02
CA GLU A 80 8.42 -1.90 9.71
C GLU A 80 7.33 -2.18 10.74
N PHE A 81 7.10 -3.45 11.04
CA PHE A 81 6.21 -3.87 12.11
C PHE A 81 6.65 -5.21 12.68
N MET A 82 6.40 -5.41 13.97
CA MET A 82 6.69 -6.65 14.66
C MET A 82 5.41 -7.46 14.83
N VAL A 83 5.46 -8.74 14.48
CA VAL A 83 4.39 -9.69 14.78
C VAL A 83 4.72 -10.37 16.10
N MET A 84 3.95 -10.05 17.14
CA MET A 84 3.97 -10.72 18.46
C MET A 84 2.92 -11.84 18.49
N LYS A 85 3.18 -12.90 19.28
CA LYS A 85 2.25 -14.02 19.48
C LYS A 85 1.35 -13.78 20.69
#